data_AF-A0A7Y4YDW7-F1
#
_entry.id   AF-A0A7Y4YDW7-F1
#
_cell.length_a   1.000
_cell.length_b   1.000
_cell.length_c   1.000
_cell.angle_alpha   90.00
_cell.angle_beta   90.00
_cell.angle_gamma   90.00
#
_symmetry.space_group_name_H-M   'P 1'
#
loop_
_entity.id
_entity.type
_entity.pdbx_description
1 polymer ?
#
loop_
_entity_poly.entity_id
_entity_poly.type
_entity_poly.pdbx_seq_one_letter_code
_entity_poly.pdbx_strand_id
1 'polypeptide(L)'
;MLTVKDFIAKYETYSDEELYVVYINVDNYSEEAAEALSIVMAKQGGHKLLIERLEAKAVIENEKQRIAQEATKLGLGGVDAAFIKNTTNSTILSTDEVNEIIETNAGKAASQVADKKVNADTVFKSLVGGGMASLAGGAFTSLQFIYFGATSALMITGTALICYAVVKLVTKKSYNNTAVLLASFVAFIISCLLGYGSLYIFGYLG
;
A
#
# COMPACT_ATOMS: atom_id res chain seq x y z
N MET A 1 -6.14 -1.25 -43.84
CA MET A 1 -5.61 -2.49 -43.25
C MET A 1 -4.19 -2.20 -42.78
N LEU A 2 -3.82 -2.66 -41.59
CA LEU A 2 -2.43 -2.60 -41.14
C LEU A 2 -1.61 -3.57 -41.99
N THR A 3 -0.39 -3.16 -42.36
CA THR A 3 0.51 -3.99 -43.17
C THR A 3 1.44 -4.81 -42.27
N VAL A 4 2.06 -5.85 -42.84
CA VAL A 4 3.08 -6.66 -42.14
C VAL A 4 4.17 -5.77 -41.50
N LYS A 5 4.58 -4.68 -42.17
CA LYS A 5 5.56 -3.73 -41.65
C LYS A 5 5.07 -2.98 -40.41
N ASP A 6 3.79 -2.64 -40.36
CA ASP A 6 3.20 -1.95 -39.20
C ASP A 6 3.15 -2.87 -37.98
N PHE A 7 2.87 -4.17 -38.20
CA PHE A 7 2.90 -5.17 -37.14
C PHE A 7 4.32 -5.49 -36.66
N ILE A 8 5.31 -5.55 -37.55
CA ILE A 8 6.71 -5.74 -37.17
C ILE A 8 7.17 -4.59 -36.27
N ALA A 9 6.95 -3.33 -36.68
CA ALA A 9 7.34 -2.17 -35.89
C ALA A 9 6.70 -2.16 -34.49
N LYS A 10 5.49 -2.71 -34.38
CA LYS A 10 4.79 -2.86 -33.11
C LYS A 10 5.36 -3.99 -32.24
N TYR A 11 5.59 -5.17 -32.80
CA TYR A 11 6.09 -6.33 -32.05
C TYR A 11 7.56 -6.19 -31.66
N GLU A 12 8.36 -5.39 -32.36
CA GLU A 12 9.73 -5.09 -31.94
C GLU A 12 9.81 -4.29 -30.63
N THR A 13 8.75 -3.56 -30.26
CA THR A 13 8.71 -2.81 -28.99
C THR A 13 8.13 -3.61 -27.84
N TYR A 14 7.66 -4.84 -28.08
CA TYR A 14 7.03 -5.66 -27.06
C TYR A 14 8.05 -6.24 -26.10
N SER A 15 7.67 -6.31 -24.83
CA SER A 15 8.36 -7.12 -23.82
C SER A 15 8.26 -8.61 -24.15
N ASP A 16 9.12 -9.43 -23.55
CA ASP A 16 9.09 -10.89 -23.73
C ASP A 16 7.72 -11.47 -23.32
N GLU A 17 7.11 -10.91 -22.28
CA GLU A 17 5.82 -11.31 -21.75
C GLU A 17 4.69 -10.98 -22.74
N GLU A 18 4.70 -9.78 -23.33
CA GLU A 18 3.75 -9.38 -24.36
C GLU A 18 3.92 -10.19 -25.64
N LEU A 19 5.17 -10.46 -26.05
CA LEU A 19 5.48 -11.27 -27.22
C LEU A 19 4.98 -12.71 -27.04
N TYR A 20 5.12 -13.26 -25.84
CA TYR A 20 4.61 -14.59 -25.50
C TYR A 20 3.08 -14.64 -25.53
N VAL A 21 2.39 -13.62 -25.01
CA VAL A 21 0.92 -13.52 -25.07
C VAL A 21 0.42 -13.47 -26.52
N VAL A 22 1.11 -12.74 -27.40
CA VAL A 22 0.77 -12.72 -28.82
C VAL A 22 1.02 -14.08 -29.46
N TYR A 23 2.13 -14.74 -29.11
CA TYR A 23 2.49 -16.05 -29.64
C TYR A 23 1.47 -17.15 -29.29
N ILE A 24 1.03 -17.25 -28.04
CA ILE A 24 0.03 -18.26 -27.63
C ILE A 24 -1.35 -18.02 -28.24
N ASN A 25 -1.62 -16.81 -28.74
CA ASN A 25 -2.87 -16.41 -29.37
C ASN A 25 -2.74 -16.22 -30.89
N VAL A 26 -1.66 -16.72 -31.51
CA VAL A 26 -1.36 -16.47 -32.92
C VAL A 26 -2.49 -16.89 -33.86
N ASP A 27 -3.19 -17.98 -33.52
CA ASP A 27 -4.32 -18.53 -34.28
C ASP A 27 -5.53 -17.58 -34.34
N ASN A 28 -5.60 -16.57 -33.46
CA ASN A 28 -6.67 -15.58 -33.41
C ASN A 28 -6.32 -14.28 -34.18
N TYR A 29 -5.14 -14.18 -34.79
CA TYR A 29 -4.70 -12.99 -35.52
C TYR A 29 -4.78 -13.16 -37.04
N SER A 30 -4.69 -12.04 -37.78
CA SER A 30 -4.66 -12.08 -39.25
C SER A 30 -3.35 -12.68 -39.75
N GLU A 31 -3.35 -13.18 -41.00
CA GLU A 31 -2.16 -13.78 -41.62
C GLU A 31 -0.96 -12.81 -41.63
N GLU A 32 -1.21 -11.51 -41.88
CA GLU A 32 -0.17 -10.48 -41.88
C GLU A 32 0.46 -10.26 -40.49
N ALA A 33 -0.33 -10.42 -39.42
CA ALA A 33 0.13 -10.32 -38.05
C ALA A 33 0.90 -11.58 -37.62
N ALA A 34 0.45 -12.76 -38.04
CA ALA A 34 1.16 -14.02 -37.80
C ALA A 34 2.52 -14.05 -38.52
N GLU A 35 2.57 -13.56 -39.77
CA GLU A 35 3.82 -13.43 -40.53
C GLU A 35 4.79 -12.44 -39.86
N ALA A 36 4.29 -11.27 -39.45
CA ALA A 36 5.08 -10.28 -38.73
C ALA A 36 5.66 -10.83 -37.41
N LEU A 37 4.87 -11.58 -36.65
CA LEU A 37 5.31 -12.21 -35.40
C LEU A 37 6.42 -13.24 -35.64
N SER A 38 6.29 -14.07 -36.69
CA SER A 38 7.30 -15.07 -37.06
C SER A 38 8.65 -14.41 -37.37
N ILE A 39 8.63 -13.30 -38.12
CA ILE A 39 9.84 -12.52 -38.46
C ILE A 39 10.49 -11.95 -37.19
N VAL A 40 9.70 -11.36 -36.29
CA VAL A 40 10.21 -10.75 -35.05
C VAL A 40 10.76 -11.82 -34.10
N MET A 41 10.06 -12.95 -33.94
CA MET A 41 10.56 -14.05 -33.13
C MET A 41 11.84 -14.64 -33.70
N ALA A 42 11.95 -14.85 -35.01
CA ALA A 42 13.18 -15.33 -35.64
C ALA A 42 14.36 -14.39 -35.38
N LYS A 43 14.12 -13.07 -35.46
CA LYS A 43 15.13 -12.04 -35.15
C LYS A 43 15.57 -12.05 -33.68
N GLN A 44 14.67 -12.41 -32.76
CA GLN A 44 14.96 -12.48 -31.32
C GLN A 44 15.49 -13.85 -30.85
N GLY A 45 15.83 -14.77 -31.78
CA GLY A 45 16.40 -16.08 -31.45
C GLY A 45 15.39 -17.23 -31.34
N GLY A 46 14.12 -16.96 -31.67
CA GLY A 46 13.05 -17.95 -31.75
C GLY A 46 12.30 -18.20 -30.43
N HIS A 47 11.19 -18.93 -30.54
CA HIS A 47 10.27 -19.18 -29.41
C HIS A 47 10.95 -19.88 -28.22
N LYS A 48 11.91 -20.78 -28.48
CA LYS A 48 12.61 -21.52 -27.43
C LYS A 48 13.43 -20.59 -26.54
N LEU A 49 14.19 -19.66 -27.14
CA LEU A 49 14.95 -18.66 -26.38
C LEU A 49 14.04 -17.66 -25.66
N LEU A 50 12.87 -17.34 -26.22
CA LEU A 50 11.86 -16.53 -25.53
C LEU A 50 11.38 -17.23 -24.24
N ILE A 51 11.03 -18.51 -24.33
CA ILE A 51 10.58 -19.31 -23.18
C ILE A 51 11.70 -19.42 -22.14
N GLU A 52 12.92 -19.74 -22.55
CA GLU A 52 14.07 -19.84 -21.63
C GLU A 52 14.34 -18.51 -20.89
N ARG A 53 14.22 -17.36 -21.58
CA ARG A 53 14.34 -16.04 -20.95
C ARG A 53 13.23 -15.77 -19.94
N LEU A 54 12.00 -16.15 -20.26
CA LEU A 54 10.85 -16.01 -19.36
C LEU A 54 10.98 -16.90 -18.12
N GLU A 55 11.39 -18.15 -18.30
CA GLU A 55 11.64 -19.07 -17.19
C GLU A 55 12.77 -18.57 -16.28
N ALA A 56 13.87 -18.09 -16.85
CA ALA A 56 14.97 -17.50 -16.09
C ALA A 56 14.52 -16.26 -15.28
N LYS A 57 13.73 -15.37 -15.89
CA LYS A 57 13.12 -14.23 -15.18
C LYS A 57 12.20 -14.68 -14.05
N ALA A 58 11.35 -15.67 -14.31
CA ALA A 58 10.42 -16.19 -13.31
C ALA A 58 11.17 -16.80 -12.10
N VAL A 59 12.26 -17.52 -12.34
CA VAL A 59 13.12 -18.06 -11.27
C VAL A 59 13.72 -16.93 -10.42
N ILE A 60 14.23 -15.87 -11.04
CA ILE A 60 14.77 -14.71 -10.32
C ILE A 60 13.69 -14.01 -9.49
N GLU A 61 12.52 -13.74 -10.06
CA GLU A 61 11.42 -13.06 -9.35
C GLU A 61 10.87 -13.91 -8.19
N ASN A 62 10.75 -15.22 -8.37
CA ASN A 62 10.36 -16.13 -7.31
C ASN A 62 11.37 -16.12 -6.15
N GLU A 63 12.65 -16.06 -6.44
CA GLU A 63 13.70 -15.99 -5.42
C GLU A 63 13.68 -14.65 -4.67
N LYS A 64 13.50 -13.52 -5.39
CA LYS A 64 13.29 -12.21 -4.76
C LYS A 64 12.10 -12.24 -3.82
N GLN A 65 10.99 -12.84 -4.24
CA GLN A 65 9.78 -12.96 -3.43
C GLN A 65 10.02 -13.84 -2.19
N ARG A 66 10.71 -14.97 -2.33
CA ARG A 66 11.07 -15.85 -1.21
C ARG A 66 11.85 -15.08 -0.13
N ILE A 67 12.89 -14.35 -0.55
CA ILE A 67 13.73 -13.55 0.36
C ILE A 67 12.92 -12.44 1.02
N ALA A 68 12.07 -11.74 0.25
CA ALA A 68 11.21 -10.69 0.80
C ALA A 68 10.24 -11.23 1.86
N GLN A 69 9.65 -12.40 1.63
CA GLN A 69 8.76 -13.05 2.59
C GLN A 69 9.49 -13.50 3.85
N GLU A 70 10.68 -14.08 3.70
CA GLU A 70 11.52 -14.50 4.82
C GLU A 70 11.95 -13.30 5.67
N ALA A 71 12.45 -12.23 5.05
CA ALA A 71 12.83 -10.99 5.71
C ALA A 71 11.66 -10.34 6.44
N THR A 72 10.47 -10.32 5.83
CA THR A 72 9.25 -9.81 6.47
C THR A 72 8.87 -10.66 7.68
N LYS A 73 8.88 -11.99 7.55
CA LYS A 73 8.51 -12.92 8.63
C LYS A 73 9.44 -12.78 9.83
N LEU A 74 10.75 -12.76 9.59
CA LEU A 74 11.75 -12.61 10.64
C LEU A 74 11.70 -11.20 11.27
N GLY A 75 11.55 -10.16 10.45
CA GLY A 75 11.40 -8.78 10.93
C GLY A 75 10.16 -8.57 11.79
N LEU A 76 9.03 -9.22 11.45
CA LEU A 76 7.81 -9.21 12.28
C LEU A 76 8.03 -9.94 13.61
N GLY A 77 8.93 -10.92 13.64
CA GLY A 77 9.41 -11.58 14.86
C GLY A 77 10.35 -10.74 15.72
N GLY A 78 10.70 -9.52 15.28
CA GLY A 78 11.62 -8.63 15.99
C GLY A 78 13.10 -8.94 15.77
N VAL A 79 13.42 -9.75 14.75
CA VAL A 79 14.80 -10.05 14.38
C VAL A 79 15.40 -8.86 13.64
N ASP A 80 16.64 -8.50 13.99
CA ASP A 80 17.34 -7.37 13.39
C ASP A 80 17.74 -7.63 11.92
N ALA A 81 17.69 -6.58 11.11
CA ALA A 81 18.01 -6.67 9.68
C ALA A 81 19.45 -7.16 9.43
N ALA A 82 20.42 -6.80 10.27
CA ALA A 82 21.80 -7.29 10.13
C ALA A 82 21.90 -8.80 10.38
N PHE A 83 21.11 -9.33 11.30
CA PHE A 83 21.06 -10.77 11.56
C PHE A 83 20.42 -11.53 10.39
N ILE A 84 19.35 -10.97 9.80
CA ILE A 84 18.69 -11.56 8.63
C ILE A 84 19.66 -11.60 7.44
N LYS A 85 20.42 -10.52 7.19
CA LYS A 85 21.44 -10.49 6.13
C LYS A 85 22.52 -11.57 6.29
N ASN A 86 22.94 -11.85 7.52
CA ASN A 86 23.95 -12.88 7.77
C ASN A 86 23.41 -14.31 7.64
N THR A 87 22.09 -14.49 7.67
CA THR A 87 21.45 -15.81 7.66
C THR A 87 20.86 -16.15 6.29
N THR A 88 20.34 -15.16 5.57
CA THR A 88 19.68 -15.34 4.28
C THR A 88 20.69 -15.20 3.14
N ASN A 89 20.96 -16.32 2.46
CA ASN A 89 21.80 -16.36 1.27
C ASN A 89 20.94 -16.65 0.03
N SER A 90 21.42 -16.19 -1.13
CA SER A 90 20.88 -16.56 -2.44
C SER A 90 22.01 -17.06 -3.33
N THR A 91 21.74 -18.10 -4.11
CA THR A 91 22.65 -18.60 -5.15
C THR A 91 22.35 -17.97 -6.52
N ILE A 92 21.28 -17.18 -6.63
CA ILE A 92 20.75 -16.66 -7.89
C ILE A 92 20.91 -15.14 -7.96
N LEU A 93 20.66 -14.44 -6.84
CA LEU A 93 20.80 -12.99 -6.73
C LEU A 93 22.18 -12.59 -6.20
N SER A 94 22.61 -11.39 -6.57
CA SER A 94 23.81 -10.81 -5.98
C SER A 94 23.59 -10.44 -4.51
N THR A 95 24.67 -10.42 -3.72
CA THR A 95 24.61 -10.06 -2.30
C THR A 95 23.99 -8.68 -2.07
N ASP A 96 24.24 -7.73 -2.97
CA ASP A 96 23.70 -6.36 -2.86
C ASP A 96 22.18 -6.34 -3.07
N GLU A 97 21.67 -7.07 -4.07
CA GLU A 97 20.21 -7.20 -4.29
C GLU A 97 19.52 -7.88 -3.11
N VAL A 98 20.14 -8.94 -2.57
CA VAL A 98 19.61 -9.64 -1.38
C VAL A 98 19.55 -8.66 -0.19
N ASN A 99 20.61 -7.89 0.03
CA ASN A 99 20.67 -6.92 1.11
C ASN A 99 19.62 -5.82 0.98
N GLU A 100 19.40 -5.29 -0.23
CA GLU A 100 18.38 -4.27 -0.50
C GLU A 100 16.96 -4.79 -0.21
N ILE A 101 16.67 -6.02 -0.67
CA ILE A 101 15.37 -6.67 -0.41
C ILE A 101 15.17 -6.86 1.10
N ILE A 102 16.21 -7.29 1.82
CA ILE A 102 16.14 -7.50 3.27
C ILE A 102 15.94 -6.17 4.00
N GLU A 103 16.74 -5.13 3.72
CA GLU A 103 16.60 -3.83 4.39
C GLU A 103 15.20 -3.24 4.21
N THR A 104 14.70 -3.28 2.97
CA THR A 104 13.37 -2.75 2.65
C THR A 104 12.28 -3.50 3.41
N ASN A 105 12.31 -4.83 3.40
CA ASN A 105 11.22 -5.64 3.97
C ASN A 105 11.32 -5.77 5.49
N ALA A 106 12.52 -5.99 6.03
CA ALA A 106 12.74 -6.02 7.47
C ALA A 106 12.51 -4.65 8.11
N GLY A 107 12.92 -3.55 7.46
CA GLY A 107 12.65 -2.19 7.93
C GLY A 107 11.17 -1.85 7.98
N LYS A 108 10.40 -2.26 6.96
CA LYS A 108 8.93 -2.16 6.96
C LYS A 108 8.32 -2.99 8.10
N ALA A 109 8.76 -4.22 8.28
CA ALA A 109 8.27 -5.10 9.34
C ALA A 109 8.57 -4.54 10.74
N ALA A 110 9.79 -4.05 10.98
CA ALA A 110 10.19 -3.40 12.23
C ALA A 110 9.35 -2.16 12.52
N SER A 111 9.05 -1.35 11.49
CA SER A 111 8.16 -0.20 11.61
C SER A 111 6.74 -0.60 12.01
N GLN A 112 6.20 -1.70 11.46
CA GLN A 112 4.89 -2.23 11.85
C GLN A 112 4.87 -2.73 13.30
N VAL A 113 5.91 -3.44 13.73
CA VAL A 113 6.05 -3.91 15.11
C VAL A 113 6.11 -2.71 16.07
N ALA A 114 6.92 -1.71 15.73
CA ALA A 114 7.05 -0.49 16.52
C ALA A 114 5.72 0.27 16.59
N ASP A 115 4.96 0.35 15.49
CA ASP A 115 3.67 1.01 15.43
C ASP A 115 2.61 0.34 16.32
N LYS A 116 2.54 -1.00 16.31
CA LYS A 116 1.62 -1.77 17.16
C LYS A 116 1.94 -1.70 18.65
N LYS A 117 3.20 -1.46 19.01
CA LYS A 117 3.64 -1.45 20.41
C LYS A 117 2.96 -0.32 21.21
N VAL A 118 2.28 -0.68 22.29
CA VAL A 118 1.64 0.26 23.23
C VAL A 118 2.56 0.46 24.43
N ASN A 119 3.14 1.66 24.54
CA ASN A 119 3.96 2.07 25.68
C ASN A 119 3.25 3.19 26.46
N ALA A 120 3.71 3.47 27.69
CA ALA A 120 3.17 4.55 28.52
C ALA A 120 3.16 5.92 27.82
N ASP A 121 4.23 6.25 27.08
CA ASP A 121 4.30 7.47 26.26
C ASP A 121 3.21 7.52 25.19
N THR A 122 2.92 6.40 24.53
CA THR A 122 1.85 6.31 23.52
C THR A 122 0.48 6.50 24.17
N VAL A 123 0.24 5.89 25.33
CA VAL A 123 -1.01 6.07 26.08
C VAL A 123 -1.20 7.53 26.48
N PHE A 124 -0.17 8.16 27.03
CA PHE A 124 -0.22 9.57 27.42
C PHE A 124 -0.48 10.48 26.22
N LYS A 125 0.24 10.30 25.11
CA LYS A 125 0.01 11.05 23.87
C LYS A 125 -1.37 10.81 23.28
N SER A 126 -1.89 9.59 23.38
CA SER A 126 -3.26 9.27 22.95
C SER A 126 -4.31 10.00 23.79
N LEU A 127 -4.10 10.15 25.11
CA LEU A 127 -5.00 10.93 25.98
C LEU A 127 -4.98 12.42 25.61
N VAL A 128 -3.79 13.01 25.48
CA VAL A 128 -3.63 14.42 25.09
C VAL A 128 -4.23 14.65 23.70
N GLY A 129 -3.87 13.80 22.74
CA GLY A 129 -4.38 13.84 21.37
C GLY A 129 -5.90 13.63 21.32
N GLY A 130 -6.44 12.76 22.17
CA GLY A 130 -7.89 12.52 22.28
C GLY A 130 -8.64 13.76 22.78
N GLY A 131 -8.10 14.48 23.76
CA GLY A 131 -8.65 15.76 24.21
C GLY A 131 -8.67 16.81 23.09
N MET A 132 -7.55 16.99 22.39
CA MET A 132 -7.44 17.91 21.25
C MET A 132 -8.39 17.52 20.11
N ALA A 133 -8.46 16.22 19.80
CA ALA A 133 -9.34 15.66 18.79
C ALA A 133 -10.81 15.91 19.14
N SER A 134 -11.18 15.73 20.41
CA SER A 134 -12.54 15.97 20.91
C SER A 134 -12.98 17.41 20.65
N LEU A 135 -12.11 18.37 20.93
CA LEU A 135 -12.36 19.80 20.70
C LEU A 135 -12.44 20.13 19.21
N ALA A 136 -11.48 19.67 18.41
CA ALA A 136 -11.44 19.93 16.98
C ALA A 136 -12.64 19.30 16.24
N GLY A 137 -12.93 18.03 16.52
CA GLY A 137 -14.09 17.33 15.99
C GLY A 137 -15.40 17.94 16.49
N GLY A 138 -15.46 18.35 17.76
CA GLY A 138 -16.63 19.00 18.34
C GLY A 138 -16.95 20.33 17.65
N ALA A 139 -15.94 21.18 17.45
CA ALA A 139 -16.09 22.43 16.70
C ALA A 139 -16.53 22.17 15.25
N PHE A 140 -15.96 21.15 14.60
CA PHE A 140 -16.36 20.76 13.25
C PHE A 140 -17.82 20.28 13.20
N THR A 141 -18.25 19.44 14.13
CA THR A 141 -19.64 18.97 14.24
C THR A 141 -20.60 20.13 14.57
N SER A 142 -20.22 21.06 15.45
CA SER A 142 -21.00 22.27 15.73
C SER A 142 -21.23 23.11 14.47
N LEU A 143 -20.18 23.35 13.69
CA LEU A 143 -20.28 24.09 12.43
C LEU A 143 -21.23 23.37 11.44
N GLN A 144 -21.16 22.04 11.36
CA GLN A 144 -22.07 21.28 10.51
C GLN A 144 -23.53 21.52 10.89
N PHE A 145 -23.85 21.49 12.18
CA PHE A 145 -25.21 21.77 12.63
C PHE A 145 -25.64 23.20 12.31
N ILE A 146 -24.79 24.19 12.57
CA ILE A 146 -25.12 25.61 12.31
C ILE A 146 -25.44 25.86 10.83
N TYR A 147 -24.65 25.30 9.91
CA TYR A 147 -24.83 25.59 8.47
C TYR A 147 -25.86 24.70 7.78
N PHE A 148 -26.00 23.44 8.19
CA PHE A 148 -26.81 22.47 7.46
C PHE A 148 -28.06 22.01 8.22
N GLY A 149 -28.20 22.37 9.50
CA GLY A 149 -29.32 21.99 10.36
C GLY A 149 -29.43 20.51 10.70
N ALA A 150 -28.62 19.66 10.07
CA ALA A 150 -28.57 18.23 10.31
C ALA A 150 -27.18 17.68 9.98
N THR A 151 -26.83 16.54 10.58
CA THR A 151 -25.60 15.81 10.25
C THR A 151 -25.89 14.78 9.15
N SER A 152 -25.17 14.86 8.04
CA SER A 152 -25.19 13.80 7.01
C SER A 152 -24.20 12.68 7.36
N ALA A 153 -24.39 11.49 6.78
CA ALA A 153 -23.46 10.38 6.98
C ALA A 153 -22.01 10.75 6.57
N LEU A 154 -21.84 11.51 5.49
CA LEU A 154 -20.53 12.01 5.04
C LEU A 154 -19.88 12.91 6.10
N MET A 155 -20.66 13.74 6.77
CA MET A 155 -20.20 14.65 7.82
C MET A 155 -19.79 13.93 9.11
N ILE A 156 -20.48 12.85 9.47
CA ILE A 156 -20.10 11.95 10.57
C ILE A 156 -18.76 11.30 10.27
N THR A 157 -18.58 10.78 9.05
CA THR A 157 -17.30 10.20 8.64
C THR A 157 -16.17 11.22 8.65
N GLY A 158 -16.43 12.46 8.23
CA GLY A 158 -15.45 13.56 8.33
C GLY A 158 -15.01 13.84 9.76
N THR A 159 -15.94 13.84 10.71
CA THR A 159 -15.63 14.04 12.15
C THR A 159 -14.74 12.91 12.69
N ALA A 160 -15.06 11.65 12.36
CA ALA A 160 -14.24 10.50 12.75
C ALA A 160 -12.83 10.58 12.16
N LEU A 161 -12.70 10.99 10.89
CA LEU A 161 -11.41 11.19 10.22
C LEU A 161 -10.58 12.30 10.88
N ILE A 162 -11.20 13.43 11.23
CA ILE A 162 -10.52 14.51 11.96
C ILE A 162 -10.02 14.03 13.32
N CYS A 163 -10.86 13.30 14.07
CA CYS A 163 -10.49 12.77 15.37
C CYS A 163 -9.28 11.83 15.26
N TYR A 164 -9.29 10.92 14.30
CA TYR A 164 -8.14 10.06 14.03
C TYR A 164 -6.91 10.84 13.59
N ALA A 165 -7.06 11.80 12.68
CA ALA A 165 -5.94 12.60 12.17
C ALA A 165 -5.24 13.36 13.31
N VAL A 166 -5.98 13.99 14.21
CA VAL A 166 -5.42 14.72 15.35
C VAL A 166 -4.68 13.77 16.31
N VAL A 167 -5.30 12.65 16.70
CA VAL A 167 -4.64 11.66 17.57
C VAL A 167 -3.38 11.10 16.90
N LYS A 168 -3.44 10.78 15.61
CA LYS A 168 -2.30 10.31 14.82
C LYS A 168 -1.17 11.34 14.75
N LEU A 169 -1.48 12.62 14.59
CA LEU A 169 -0.47 13.68 14.53
C LEU A 169 0.29 13.81 15.86
N VAL A 170 -0.40 13.65 16.99
CA VAL A 170 0.21 13.73 18.32
C VAL A 170 1.00 12.45 18.66
N THR A 171 0.45 11.28 18.37
CA THR A 171 1.05 9.99 18.73
C THR A 171 2.11 9.52 17.73
N LYS A 172 2.02 9.97 16.47
CA LYS A 172 2.78 9.44 15.31
C LYS A 172 2.57 7.94 15.09
N LYS A 173 1.46 7.40 15.56
CA LYS A 173 1.10 5.98 15.49
C LYS A 173 -0.19 5.80 14.67
N SER A 174 -0.32 4.68 13.97
CA SER A 174 -1.48 4.39 13.13
C SER A 174 -2.62 3.75 13.93
N TYR A 175 -3.75 3.51 13.26
CA TYR A 175 -4.90 2.78 13.82
C TYR A 175 -4.59 1.33 14.24
N ASN A 176 -3.46 0.77 13.79
CA ASN A 176 -3.01 -0.56 14.25
C ASN A 176 -2.57 -0.55 15.71
N ASN A 177 -2.33 0.63 16.29
CA ASN A 177 -2.09 0.78 17.72
C ASN A 177 -3.42 0.88 18.48
N THR A 178 -3.68 -0.07 19.38
CA THR A 178 -4.95 -0.14 20.12
C THR A 178 -5.24 1.13 20.93
N ALA A 179 -4.22 1.78 21.50
CA ALA A 179 -4.41 3.00 22.27
C ALA A 179 -4.80 4.19 21.39
N VAL A 180 -4.25 4.30 20.18
CA VAL A 180 -4.65 5.32 19.19
C VAL A 180 -6.09 5.09 18.75
N LEU A 181 -6.42 3.86 18.37
CA LEU A 181 -7.76 3.51 17.90
C LEU A 181 -8.83 3.84 18.95
N LEU A 182 -8.60 3.42 20.20
CA LEU A 182 -9.53 3.68 21.29
C LEU A 182 -9.66 5.17 21.58
N ALA A 183 -8.54 5.91 21.64
CA ALA A 183 -8.56 7.35 21.88
C ALA A 183 -9.29 8.10 20.76
N SER A 184 -9.09 7.73 19.49
CA SER A 184 -9.82 8.32 18.36
C SER A 184 -11.31 8.03 18.43
N PHE A 185 -11.71 6.82 18.82
CA PHE A 185 -13.12 6.44 18.95
C PHE A 185 -13.81 7.17 20.10
N VAL A 186 -13.18 7.23 21.27
CA VAL A 186 -13.69 7.99 22.43
C VAL A 186 -13.77 9.47 22.10
N ALA A 187 -12.73 10.04 21.46
CA ALA A 187 -12.73 11.43 21.03
C ALA A 187 -13.87 11.73 20.05
N PHE A 188 -14.14 10.83 19.10
CA PHE A 188 -15.27 10.97 18.19
C PHE A 188 -16.63 11.01 18.91
N ILE A 189 -16.87 10.12 19.89
CA ILE A 189 -18.09 10.15 20.70
C ILE A 189 -18.21 11.49 21.44
N ILE A 190 -17.13 11.95 22.09
CA ILE A 190 -17.11 13.22 22.81
C ILE A 190 -17.34 14.39 21.85
N SER A 191 -16.72 14.39 20.67
CA SER A 191 -16.95 15.40 19.63
C SER A 191 -18.40 15.48 19.22
N CYS A 192 -19.08 14.35 19.00
CA CYS A 192 -20.51 14.35 18.69
C CYS A 192 -21.35 14.94 19.83
N LEU A 193 -21.04 14.59 21.09
CA LEU A 193 -21.73 15.15 22.26
C LEU A 193 -21.49 16.66 22.40
N LEU A 194 -20.26 17.13 22.19
CA LEU A 194 -19.92 18.57 22.20
C LEU A 194 -20.64 19.31 21.08
N GLY A 195 -20.63 18.74 19.87
CA GLY A 195 -21.34 19.28 18.71
C GLY A 195 -22.84 19.45 18.99
N TYR A 196 -23.49 18.39 19.51
CA TYR A 196 -24.90 18.45 19.86
C TYR A 196 -25.18 19.42 21.02
N GLY A 197 -24.35 19.39 22.08
CA GLY A 197 -24.45 20.29 23.23
C GLY A 197 -24.36 21.77 22.84
N SER A 198 -23.55 22.09 21.83
CA SER A 198 -23.41 23.46 21.34
C SER A 198 -24.70 24.05 20.77
N LEU A 199 -25.64 23.22 20.26
CA LEU A 199 -26.93 23.68 19.77
C LEU A 199 -27.81 24.26 20.88
N TYR A 200 -27.71 23.73 22.10
CA TYR A 200 -28.43 24.26 23.25
C TYR A 200 -27.87 25.58 23.76
N ILE A 201 -26.56 25.80 23.61
CA ILE A 201 -25.87 27.01 24.09
C ILE A 201 -26.02 28.15 23.09
N PHE A 202 -25.79 27.86 21.81
CA PHE A 202 -25.81 28.89 20.75
C PHE A 202 -27.20 29.11 20.17
N GLY A 203 -28.18 28.29 20.55
CA GLY A 203 -29.58 28.41 20.13
C GLY A 203 -29.72 28.16 18.64
N TYR A 204 -30.28 27.02 18.27
CA TYR A 204 -30.85 26.92 16.92
C TYR A 204 -32.09 27.84 16.88
N LEU A 205 -31.87 29.10 16.50
CA LEU A 205 -32.88 30.00 15.96
C LEU A 205 -33.27 29.44 14.59
N GLY A 206 -34.08 28.38 14.60
CA GLY A 206 -34.93 28.03 13.47
C GLY A 206 -36.07 29.03 13.38
#